data_AF-A0A8X7BR35-F1
#
_entry.id   AF-A0A8X7BR35-F1
#
_cell.length_a   1.000
_cell.length_b   1.000
_cell.length_c   1.000
_cell.angle_alpha   90.00
_cell.angle_beta   90.00
_cell.angle_gamma   90.00
#
_symmetry.space_group_name_H-M   'P 1'
#
loop_
_entity.id
_entity.type
_entity.pdbx_description
1 polymer ?
#
loop_
_entity_poly.entity_id
_entity_poly.type
_entity_poly.pdbx_seq_one_letter_code
_entity_poly.pdbx_strand_id
1 'polypeptide(L)'
;MNIPEAARYQDWHLICHLSLWLMMPSVDAKIIKPYPGSNLSKECLIFNYRLSRARRVSENAFGILAARFRVFGTTILTSVPNTKLIVLAACSLHNFLTNRSKNTYIPEDSADREDILNGVLIEGNWRQNTNQLISLPKDLNGIQLRKRCGRF
;
A
#
# COMPACT_ATOMS: atom_id res chain seq x y z
N MET A 1 23.84 12.04 -29.59
CA MET A 1 23.89 12.11 -28.12
C MET A 1 22.89 11.07 -27.61
N ASN A 2 23.41 9.96 -27.09
CA ASN A 2 22.66 8.71 -26.83
C ASN A 2 21.71 8.85 -25.66
N ILE A 3 20.44 8.53 -25.89
CA ILE A 3 19.40 8.34 -24.86
C ILE A 3 19.20 6.82 -24.77
N PRO A 4 19.34 6.16 -23.61
CA PRO A 4 19.25 4.71 -23.54
C PRO A 4 17.80 4.25 -23.67
N GLU A 5 17.67 3.18 -24.45
CA GLU A 5 16.46 2.50 -24.87
C GLU A 5 15.81 1.72 -23.71
N ALA A 6 15.06 2.41 -22.86
CA ALA A 6 14.24 1.80 -21.80
C ALA A 6 12.76 1.61 -22.23
N ALA A 7 12.52 1.47 -23.54
CA ALA A 7 11.23 1.18 -24.11
C ALA A 7 11.09 -0.32 -24.41
N ARG A 8 10.99 -1.15 -23.37
CA ARG A 8 10.29 -2.44 -23.46
C ARG A 8 9.47 -2.64 -22.20
N TYR A 9 8.24 -2.17 -22.32
CA TYR A 9 7.22 -2.12 -21.28
C TYR A 9 6.21 -3.24 -21.51
N GLN A 10 6.66 -4.49 -21.40
CA GLN A 10 5.78 -5.65 -21.32
C GLN A 10 6.32 -6.51 -20.19
N ASP A 11 5.74 -6.34 -18.99
CA ASP A 11 5.62 -7.32 -17.91
C ASP A 11 5.34 -6.61 -16.57
N TRP A 12 4.23 -5.88 -16.50
CA TRP A 12 3.74 -5.27 -15.24
C TRP A 12 3.22 -6.31 -14.23
N HIS A 13 3.21 -7.61 -14.58
CA HIS A 13 2.76 -8.70 -13.71
C HIS A 13 3.88 -9.38 -12.91
N LEU A 14 5.16 -9.11 -13.20
CA LEU A 14 6.30 -9.66 -12.45
C LEU A 14 6.85 -8.72 -11.36
N ILE A 15 6.48 -7.44 -11.35
CA ILE A 15 6.94 -6.46 -10.35
C ILE A 15 6.22 -6.62 -9.00
N CYS A 16 5.05 -7.26 -8.97
CA CYS A 16 4.28 -7.41 -7.74
C CYS A 16 4.68 -8.61 -6.87
N HIS A 17 5.47 -9.57 -7.37
CA HIS A 17 5.59 -10.88 -6.71
C HIS A 17 6.99 -11.33 -6.30
N LEU A 18 8.05 -10.56 -6.55
CA LEU A 18 9.37 -10.90 -6.05
C LEU A 18 9.99 -9.68 -5.37
N SER A 19 10.09 -9.78 -4.02
CA SER A 19 10.89 -8.91 -3.14
C SER A 19 10.23 -7.56 -2.81
N LEU A 20 9.52 -7.35 -1.69
CA LEU A 20 10.00 -7.42 -0.29
C LEU A 20 11.54 -7.32 -0.10
N TRP A 21 12.23 -6.65 -1.02
CA TRP A 21 13.66 -6.42 -0.96
C TRP A 21 13.91 -5.25 0.01
N LEU A 22 14.28 -5.65 1.22
CA LEU A 22 15.24 -4.96 2.07
C LEU A 22 14.76 -3.63 2.65
N MET A 23 14.15 -3.75 3.84
CA MET A 23 14.68 -3.08 5.03
C MET A 23 14.93 -1.59 4.82
N MET A 24 13.91 -0.71 4.77
CA MET A 24 14.09 0.75 4.66
C MET A 24 15.24 1.26 5.56
N PRO A 25 16.47 1.46 5.03
CA PRO A 25 17.58 1.93 5.83
C PRO A 25 17.88 3.36 5.37
N SER A 26 17.75 4.31 6.28
CA SER A 26 18.17 5.70 6.09
C SER A 26 17.33 6.49 5.05
N VAL A 27 16.40 7.28 5.59
CA VAL A 27 15.72 8.36 4.87
C VAL A 27 16.68 9.57 4.81
N ASP A 28 17.81 9.42 4.13
CA ASP A 28 18.71 10.53 3.78
C ASP A 28 18.77 10.75 2.26
N ALA A 29 17.72 10.32 1.54
CA ALA A 29 17.51 10.63 0.14
C ALA A 29 16.58 11.84 0.02
N LYS A 30 17.02 12.89 -0.69
CA LYS A 30 16.24 14.07 -1.07
C LYS A 30 14.77 13.69 -1.32
N ILE A 31 13.88 14.10 -0.41
CA ILE A 31 12.44 13.94 -0.59
C ILE A 31 12.07 14.62 -1.91
N ILE A 32 11.49 13.86 -2.84
CA ILE A 32 11.02 14.37 -4.11
C ILE A 32 9.86 15.33 -3.82
N LYS A 33 10.02 16.59 -4.21
CA LYS A 33 9.02 17.64 -4.01
C LYS A 33 8.27 17.90 -5.32
N PRO A 34 6.96 18.17 -5.27
CA PRO A 34 6.23 18.65 -6.43
C PRO A 34 6.78 20.01 -6.87
N TYR A 35 6.66 20.31 -8.17
CA TYR A 35 6.96 21.63 -8.70
C TYR A 35 5.97 22.66 -8.11
N PRO A 36 6.45 23.76 -7.52
CA PRO A 36 5.59 24.79 -6.92
C PRO A 36 5.00 25.75 -7.97
N GLY A 37 3.85 26.33 -7.65
CA GLY A 37 3.20 27.37 -8.48
C GLY A 37 2.04 26.85 -9.35
N SER A 38 1.28 27.78 -9.92
CA SER A 38 0.06 27.49 -10.70
C SER A 38 0.27 27.54 -12.21
N ASN A 39 1.32 28.22 -12.71
CA ASN A 39 1.64 28.32 -14.13
C ASN A 39 2.78 27.37 -14.50
N LEU A 40 2.47 26.06 -14.49
CA LEU A 40 3.43 24.98 -14.74
C LEU A 40 3.37 24.51 -16.20
N SER A 41 4.52 24.09 -16.74
CA SER A 41 4.54 23.42 -18.05
C SER A 41 3.77 22.09 -17.98
N LYS A 42 3.37 21.57 -19.15
CA LYS A 42 2.64 20.29 -19.24
C LYS A 42 3.41 19.14 -18.60
N GLU A 43 4.73 19.11 -18.77
CA GLU A 43 5.62 18.09 -18.23
C GLU A 43 5.67 18.15 -16.70
N CYS A 44 5.74 19.36 -16.12
CA CYS A 44 5.70 19.58 -14.68
C CYS A 44 4.35 19.17 -14.07
N LEU A 45 3.24 19.45 -14.76
CA LEU A 45 1.91 19.00 -14.35
C LEU A 45 1.78 17.48 -14.34
N ILE A 46 2.24 16.81 -15.40
CA ILE A 46 2.24 15.35 -15.49
C ILE A 46 3.10 14.75 -14.37
N PHE A 47 4.27 15.33 -14.10
CA PHE A 47 5.12 14.90 -13.00
C PHE A 47 4.42 15.04 -11.65
N ASN A 48 3.85 16.21 -11.35
CA ASN A 48 3.13 16.43 -10.09
C ASN A 48 1.93 15.47 -9.94
N TYR A 49 1.18 15.22 -11.00
CA TYR A 49 0.10 14.24 -10.99
C TYR A 49 0.62 12.83 -10.67
N ARG A 50 1.68 12.37 -11.33
CA ARG A 50 2.30 11.05 -11.06
C ARG A 50 2.82 10.94 -9.64
N LEU A 51 3.44 12.00 -9.12
CA LEU A 51 3.94 12.06 -7.75
C LEU A 51 2.78 11.95 -6.75
N SER A 52 1.69 12.69 -6.96
CA SER A 52 0.48 12.62 -6.15
C SER A 52 -0.17 11.23 -6.19
N ARG A 53 -0.21 10.60 -7.38
CA ARG A 53 -0.69 9.22 -7.54
C ARG A 53 0.13 8.22 -6.74
N ALA A 54 1.46 8.30 -6.82
CA ALA A 54 2.36 7.42 -6.07
C ALA A 54 2.18 7.59 -4.55
N ARG A 55 2.12 8.84 -4.08
CA ARG A 55 1.87 9.16 -2.67
C ARG A 55 0.55 8.57 -2.20
N ARG A 56 -0.53 8.73 -2.95
CA ARG A 56 -1.84 8.17 -2.61
C ARG A 56 -1.85 6.66 -2.48
N VAL A 57 -1.13 5.94 -3.34
CA VAL A 57 -1.01 4.48 -3.21
C VAL A 57 -0.36 4.12 -1.87
N SER A 58 0.71 4.83 -1.49
CA SER A 58 1.35 4.60 -0.19
C SER A 58 0.44 4.96 1.00
N GLU A 59 -0.28 6.08 0.93
CA GLU A 59 -1.24 6.49 1.96
C GLU A 59 -2.37 5.47 2.12
N ASN A 60 -2.97 5.01 1.03
CA ASN A 60 -4.01 3.98 1.05
C ASN A 60 -3.52 2.71 1.76
N ALA A 61 -2.31 2.23 1.43
CA ALA A 61 -1.76 1.02 2.02
C ALA A 61 -1.57 1.15 3.54
N PHE A 62 -0.92 2.23 3.99
CA PHE A 62 -0.69 2.47 5.42
C PHE A 62 -1.99 2.81 6.17
N GLY A 63 -2.90 3.52 5.52
CA GLY A 63 -4.21 3.86 6.05
C GLY A 63 -5.08 2.63 6.33
N ILE A 64 -5.18 1.74 5.35
CA ILE A 64 -5.88 0.45 5.50
C ILE A 64 -5.21 -0.42 6.56
N LEU A 65 -3.87 -0.47 6.57
CA LEU A 65 -3.12 -1.22 7.57
C LEU A 65 -3.41 -0.68 8.99
N ALA A 66 -3.39 0.64 9.20
CA ALA A 66 -3.74 1.25 10.47
C ALA A 66 -5.21 1.02 10.86
N ALA A 67 -6.13 1.12 9.90
CA ALA A 67 -7.56 0.88 10.12
C ALA A 67 -7.86 -0.59 10.48
N ARG A 68 -7.08 -1.56 9.97
CA ARG A 68 -7.20 -2.98 10.29
C ARG A 68 -6.54 -3.35 11.62
N PHE A 69 -5.38 -2.78 11.92
CA PHE A 69 -4.62 -3.13 13.11
C PHE A 69 -4.73 -2.02 14.16
N ARG A 70 -5.61 -2.24 15.13
CA ARG A 70 -5.89 -1.31 16.24
C ARG A 70 -4.65 -0.83 16.99
N VAL A 71 -3.56 -1.61 16.99
CA VAL A 71 -2.27 -1.25 17.61
C VAL A 71 -1.72 0.09 17.08
N PHE A 72 -1.97 0.44 15.80
CA PHE A 72 -1.50 1.70 15.21
C PHE A 72 -2.45 2.89 15.47
N GLY A 73 -3.67 2.63 15.97
CA GLY A 73 -4.60 3.68 16.37
C GLY A 73 -4.39 4.20 17.80
N THR A 74 -3.39 3.66 18.51
CA THR A 74 -3.05 4.00 19.89
C THR A 74 -1.56 4.19 20.06
N THR A 75 -1.13 4.92 21.09
CA THR A 75 0.29 5.04 21.45
C THR A 75 0.87 3.65 21.72
N ILE A 76 1.91 3.29 20.95
CA ILE A 76 2.62 2.02 21.12
C ILE A 76 3.59 2.16 22.30
N LEU A 77 3.19 1.69 23.48
CA LEU A 77 3.99 1.71 24.71
C LEU A 77 5.02 0.57 24.74
N THR A 78 5.93 0.55 23.77
CA THR A 78 6.99 -0.46 23.66
C THR A 78 8.33 0.16 23.25
N SER A 79 9.42 -0.58 23.45
CA SER A 79 10.74 -0.17 22.98
C SER A 79 10.79 -0.11 21.44
N VAL A 80 11.63 0.78 20.91
CA VAL A 80 11.87 0.94 19.46
C VAL A 80 12.12 -0.39 18.71
N PRO A 81 12.96 -1.33 19.19
CA PRO A 81 13.17 -2.60 18.50
C PRO A 81 11.88 -3.45 18.45
N ASN A 82 11.07 -3.45 19.51
CA ASN A 82 9.81 -4.19 19.53
C ASN A 82 8.77 -3.55 18.61
N THR A 83 8.71 -2.22 18.56
CA THR A 83 7.85 -1.49 17.61
C THR A 83 8.18 -1.87 16.16
N LYS A 84 9.47 -2.01 15.81
CA LYS A 84 9.88 -2.46 14.46
C LYS A 84 9.33 -3.86 14.16
N LEU A 85 9.42 -4.79 15.11
CA LEU A 85 8.88 -6.14 14.95
C LEU A 85 7.35 -6.14 14.78
N ILE A 86 6.64 -5.30 15.53
CA ILE A 86 5.18 -5.14 15.41
C ILE A 86 4.81 -4.65 14.00
N VAL A 87 5.52 -3.63 13.50
CA VAL A 87 5.28 -3.09 12.14
C VAL A 87 5.55 -4.16 11.09
N LEU A 88 6.67 -4.88 11.18
CA LEU A 88 7.01 -5.95 10.23
C LEU A 88 5.98 -7.08 10.25
N ALA A 89 5.56 -7.53 11.44
CA ALA A 89 4.54 -8.56 11.60
C ALA A 89 3.20 -8.13 11.00
N ALA A 90 2.79 -6.87 11.24
CA ALA A 90 1.58 -6.32 10.65
C ALA A 90 1.64 -6.26 9.12
N CYS A 91 2.77 -5.82 8.55
CA CYS A 91 2.99 -5.82 7.10
C CYS A 91 2.95 -7.24 6.50
N SER A 92 3.62 -8.20 7.13
CA SER A 92 3.60 -9.60 6.69
C SER A 92 2.19 -10.17 6.72
N LEU A 93 1.44 -9.92 7.80
CA LEU A 93 0.07 -10.39 7.94
C LEU A 93 -0.88 -9.68 6.97
N HIS A 94 -0.70 -8.38 6.76
CA HIS A 94 -1.44 -7.61 5.76
C HIS A 94 -1.29 -8.23 4.36
N ASN A 95 -0.04 -8.49 3.94
CA ASN A 95 0.23 -9.11 2.64
C ASN A 95 -0.39 -10.50 2.52
N PHE A 96 -0.30 -11.30 3.58
CA PHE A 96 -0.90 -12.63 3.62
C PHE A 96 -2.43 -12.59 3.47
N LEU A 97 -3.10 -11.71 4.22
CA LEU A 97 -4.57 -11.57 4.18
C LEU A 97 -5.05 -10.98 2.86
N THR A 98 -4.33 -9.99 2.31
CA THR A 98 -4.62 -9.43 0.99
C THR A 98 -4.56 -10.51 -0.10
N ASN A 99 -3.63 -11.46 -0.01
CA ASN A 99 -3.51 -12.55 -0.98
C ASN A 99 -4.57 -13.65 -0.79
N ARG A 100 -4.97 -13.94 0.46
CA ARG A 100 -5.89 -15.05 0.79
C ARG A 100 -7.37 -14.67 0.75
N SER A 101 -7.71 -13.45 1.16
CA SER A 101 -9.08 -13.03 1.40
C SER A 101 -9.30 -11.56 1.03
N LYS A 102 -8.81 -11.16 -0.15
CA LYS A 102 -8.84 -9.76 -0.64
C LYS A 102 -10.19 -9.08 -0.43
N ASN A 103 -11.28 -9.66 -0.93
CA ASN A 103 -12.61 -9.02 -0.88
C ASN A 103 -13.14 -8.81 0.54
N THR A 104 -12.73 -9.67 1.48
CA THR A 104 -13.14 -9.58 2.90
C THR A 104 -12.20 -8.66 3.68
N TYR A 105 -10.90 -8.70 3.39
CA TYR A 105 -9.86 -7.96 4.08
C TYR A 105 -9.69 -6.52 3.59
N ILE A 106 -9.92 -6.26 2.31
CA ILE A 106 -9.92 -4.92 1.72
C ILE A 106 -11.14 -4.84 0.79
N PRO A 107 -12.34 -4.56 1.33
CA PRO A 107 -13.51 -4.34 0.49
C PRO A 107 -13.26 -3.17 -0.49
N GLU A 108 -13.97 -3.17 -1.61
CA GLU A 108 -13.64 -2.30 -2.75
C GLU A 108 -13.68 -0.80 -2.43
N ASP A 109 -14.51 -0.41 -1.46
CA ASP A 109 -14.66 0.95 -0.94
C ASP A 109 -13.62 1.35 0.11
N SER A 110 -12.68 0.45 0.44
CA SER A 110 -11.69 0.70 1.48
C SER A 110 -10.56 1.61 1.06
N ALA A 111 -10.28 1.77 -0.24
CA ALA A 111 -9.15 2.55 -0.75
C ALA A 111 -9.63 3.72 -1.62
N ASP A 112 -8.83 4.79 -1.70
CA ASP A 112 -9.16 5.90 -2.59
C ASP A 112 -9.13 5.45 -4.05
N ARG A 113 -10.17 5.83 -4.81
CA ARG A 113 -10.33 5.52 -6.23
C ARG A 113 -10.37 6.80 -7.06
N GLU A 114 -9.89 6.70 -8.29
CA GLU A 114 -10.05 7.79 -9.26
C GLU A 114 -11.12 7.41 -10.25
N ASP A 115 -12.11 8.28 -10.40
CA ASP A 115 -12.99 8.24 -11.55
C ASP A 115 -12.23 8.79 -12.76
N ILE A 116 -11.85 7.90 -13.67
CA ILE A 116 -11.06 8.24 -14.86
C ILE A 116 -11.86 9.14 -15.81
N LEU A 117 -13.20 8.99 -15.83
CA LEU A 117 -14.07 9.74 -16.73
C LEU A 117 -14.26 11.17 -16.27
N ASN A 118 -14.42 11.37 -14.96
CA ASN A 118 -14.68 12.69 -14.38
C ASN A 118 -13.41 13.36 -13.81
N GLY A 119 -12.30 12.63 -13.71
CA GLY A 119 -11.07 13.12 -13.08
C GLY A 119 -11.21 13.38 -11.58
N VAL A 120 -12.26 12.85 -10.95
CA VAL A 120 -12.60 13.08 -9.55
C VAL A 120 -11.98 12.00 -8.67
N LEU A 121 -11.41 12.42 -7.55
CA LEU A 121 -10.95 11.53 -6.49
C LEU A 121 -12.12 11.15 -5.59
N ILE A 122 -12.40 9.86 -5.51
CA ILE A 122 -13.36 9.27 -4.58
C ILE A 122 -12.56 8.73 -3.39
N GLU A 123 -12.82 9.27 -2.21
CA GLU A 123 -12.13 8.87 -0.97
C GLU A 123 -12.56 7.47 -0.51
N GLY A 124 -11.61 6.68 -0.03
CA GLY A 124 -11.89 5.38 0.56
C GLY A 124 -12.34 5.49 2.02
N ASN A 125 -13.09 4.50 2.49
CA ASN A 125 -13.62 4.45 3.86
C ASN A 125 -12.52 4.53 4.94
N TRP A 126 -11.28 4.14 4.62
CA TRP A 126 -10.16 4.24 5.56
C TRP A 126 -9.87 5.67 6.03
N ARG A 127 -10.28 6.70 5.26
CA ARG A 127 -10.14 8.12 5.63
C ARG A 127 -11.19 8.58 6.63
N GLN A 128 -12.30 7.86 6.76
CA GLN A 128 -13.39 8.26 7.65
C GLN A 128 -13.00 8.00 9.11
N ASN A 129 -13.15 9.01 9.95
CA ASN A 129 -12.78 9.00 11.38
C ASN A 129 -13.66 8.09 12.25
N THR A 130 -14.57 7.33 11.64
CA THR A 130 -15.58 6.51 12.30
C THR A 130 -15.49 5.08 11.79
N ASN A 131 -14.95 4.23 12.64
CA ASN A 131 -15.00 2.77 12.62
C ASN A 131 -14.06 2.06 11.63
N GLN A 132 -13.09 1.39 12.27
CA GLN A 132 -12.40 0.19 11.83
C GLN A 132 -13.15 -0.53 10.70
N LEU A 133 -12.44 -0.83 9.61
CA LEU A 133 -12.96 -1.63 8.52
C LEU A 133 -13.70 -2.87 9.06
N ILE A 134 -14.82 -3.23 8.44
CA ILE A 134 -15.75 -4.29 8.87
C ILE A 134 -14.96 -5.50 9.41
N SER A 135 -15.27 -5.91 10.63
CA SER A 135 -14.57 -7.03 11.28
C SER A 135 -14.56 -8.27 10.38
N LEU A 136 -13.40 -8.92 10.27
CA LEU A 136 -13.31 -10.17 9.52
C LEU A 136 -14.25 -11.23 10.13
N PRO A 137 -15.01 -11.98 9.32
CA PRO A 137 -15.79 -13.12 9.80
C PRO A 137 -14.88 -14.09 10.56
N LYS A 138 -15.36 -14.61 11.70
CA LYS A 138 -14.61 -15.53 12.57
C LYS A 138 -14.60 -16.98 12.08
N ASP A 139 -15.25 -17.26 10.95
CA ASP A 139 -15.46 -18.62 10.46
C ASP A 139 -14.17 -19.21 9.89
N LEU A 140 -13.44 -19.92 10.75
CA LEU A 140 -12.20 -20.64 10.45
C LEU A 140 -12.41 -21.91 9.62
N ASN A 141 -13.63 -22.21 9.20
CA ASN A 141 -13.97 -23.46 8.49
C ASN A 141 -13.43 -23.54 7.04
N GLY A 142 -12.91 -22.43 6.49
CA GLY A 142 -12.41 -22.35 5.11
C GLY A 142 -10.89 -22.40 4.94
N ILE A 143 -10.10 -22.39 6.04
CA ILE A 143 -8.64 -22.48 5.93
C ILE A 143 -8.26 -23.96 5.76
N GLN A 144 -8.48 -24.51 4.56
CA GLN A 144 -7.70 -25.65 4.12
C GLN A 144 -6.24 -25.19 4.04
N LEU A 145 -5.49 -25.42 5.12
CA LEU A 145 -4.05 -25.45 5.09
C LEU A 145 -3.66 -26.50 4.05
N ARG A 146 -3.43 -26.08 2.80
CA ARG A 146 -2.69 -26.92 1.84
C ARG A 146 -1.33 -27.16 2.47
N LYS A 147 -1.21 -28.32 3.13
CA LYS A 147 0.06 -28.92 3.50
C LYS A 147 0.85 -29.06 2.20
N ARG A 148 1.78 -28.13 1.94
CA ARG A 148 2.91 -28.43 1.05
C ARG A 148 3.79 -29.40 1.84
N CYS A 149 3.39 -30.66 1.86
CA CYS A 149 4.25 -31.76 2.23
C CYS A 149 5.20 -31.97 1.05
N GLY A 150 6.32 -31.25 1.04
CA GLY A 150 7.45 -31.58 0.19
C GLY A 150 8.23 -32.68 0.88
N ARG A 151 8.14 -33.90 0.32
CA ARG A 151 9.05 -35.00 0.62
C ARG A 151 10.49 -34.60 0.26
N PHE A 152 11.42 -35.19 0.98
CA PHE A 152 12.80 -35.44 0.55
C PHE A 152 12.84 -36.01 -0.88
#